data_AF-A0A662YUE3-F1
#
_entry.id   AF-A0A662YUE3-F1
#
_cell.length_a   1.000
_cell.length_b   1.000
_cell.length_c   1.000
_cell.angle_alpha   90.00
_cell.angle_beta   90.00
_cell.angle_gamma   90.00
#
_symmetry.space_group_name_H-M   'P 1'
#
loop_
_entity.id
_entity.type
_entity.pdbx_description
1 polymer ?
#
loop_
_entity_poly.entity_id
_entity_poly.type
_entity_poly.pdbx_seq_one_letter_code
_entity_poly.pdbx_strand_id
1 'polypeptide(L)'
;MSNQGIVVINSFVYLIGGDNNTRGFRAESRCWRYDPRHDRWFQIQSMQQQHADHCVCALGGYLYTIGGRDHHNELKVVERYDLQTNTWEFVDPLKQEEEFGFNAETQKLLSKNGETLLGAINFFICSVKTLVDKTIEDTMVNIKQYENARIEYDAYRTDLEELNLGPRDATTVPKIEQSQYAFQAYREKYEKMRNDVSIKLKFLEENKVKVLHNQLVLFQSAIAAYYAGNQKQLEQTLKQFHIKLKTPGADTPSWLEEQ
;
A
#
# COMPACT_ATOMS: atom_id res chain seq x y z
N MET A 1 45.86 -7.65 0.41
CA MET A 1 45.05 -6.72 1.20
C MET A 1 43.66 -6.73 0.61
N SER A 2 42.61 -6.78 1.42
CA SER A 2 41.20 -6.76 1.01
C SER A 2 40.44 -5.72 1.82
N ASN A 3 39.20 -5.42 1.42
CA ASN A 3 38.24 -4.60 2.18
C ASN A 3 38.74 -3.17 2.50
N GLN A 4 39.47 -2.58 1.55
CA GLN A 4 39.96 -1.20 1.61
C GLN A 4 38.85 -0.23 1.22
N GLY A 5 38.78 0.91 1.92
CA GLY A 5 37.93 2.02 1.50
C GLY A 5 38.62 2.82 0.39
N ILE A 6 37.93 3.05 -0.72
CA ILE A 6 38.45 3.86 -1.83
C ILE A 6 37.57 5.09 -2.01
N VAL A 7 38.19 6.26 -2.13
CA VAL A 7 37.49 7.51 -2.35
C VAL A 7 38.30 8.44 -3.26
N VAL A 8 37.61 9.22 -4.08
CA VAL A 8 38.23 10.19 -5.00
C VAL A 8 37.85 11.59 -4.56
N ILE A 9 38.86 12.46 -4.35
CA ILE A 9 38.65 13.88 -4.03
C ILE A 9 39.79 14.70 -4.64
N ASN A 10 39.47 15.89 -5.17
CA ASN A 10 40.43 16.81 -5.80
C ASN A 10 41.35 16.13 -6.85
N SER A 11 40.78 15.24 -7.66
CA SER A 11 41.49 14.48 -8.71
C SER A 11 42.59 13.53 -8.21
N PHE A 12 42.60 13.20 -6.91
CA PHE A 12 43.44 12.15 -6.33
C PHE A 12 42.59 10.98 -5.86
N VAL A 13 43.15 9.77 -5.91
CA VAL A 13 42.51 8.56 -5.37
C VAL A 13 43.10 8.28 -4.00
N TYR A 14 42.25 7.99 -3.02
CA TYR A 14 42.65 7.66 -1.67
C TYR A 14 42.24 6.22 -1.37
N LEU A 15 43.14 5.50 -0.72
CA LEU A 15 42.99 4.11 -0.31
C LEU A 15 43.24 4.05 1.19
N ILE A 16 42.20 3.69 1.93
CA ILE A 16 42.10 3.87 3.37
C ILE A 16 41.87 2.51 4.03
N GLY A 17 42.72 2.19 5.00
CA GLY A 17 42.62 0.99 5.82
C GLY A 17 42.60 -0.32 5.03
N GLY A 18 41.74 -1.24 5.46
CA GLY A 18 41.59 -2.57 4.89
C GLY A 18 42.22 -3.65 5.76
N ASP A 19 42.30 -4.86 5.24
CA ASP A 19 42.89 -5.98 5.95
C ASP A 19 44.18 -6.50 5.28
N ASN A 20 45.02 -7.12 6.08
CA ASN A 20 46.21 -7.81 5.62
C ASN A 20 46.15 -9.28 6.00
N ASN A 21 45.58 -10.05 5.07
CA ASN A 21 45.28 -11.47 5.26
C ASN A 21 46.50 -12.40 5.17
N THR A 22 47.70 -11.93 5.51
CA THR A 22 48.94 -12.72 5.42
C THR A 22 49.09 -13.73 6.56
N ARG A 23 48.38 -13.53 7.69
CA ARG A 23 48.35 -14.46 8.84
C ARG A 23 46.97 -14.51 9.53
N GLY A 24 45.89 -14.36 8.76
CA GLY A 24 44.52 -14.18 9.25
C GLY A 24 44.05 -12.73 9.18
N PHE A 25 42.78 -12.48 9.55
CA PHE A 25 42.17 -11.14 9.50
C PHE A 25 42.94 -10.16 10.38
N ARG A 26 43.49 -9.12 9.76
CA ARG A 26 44.16 -8.02 10.45
C ARG A 26 43.81 -6.68 9.84
N ALA A 27 42.95 -5.93 10.52
CA ALA A 27 42.63 -4.57 10.13
C ALA A 27 43.88 -3.67 10.18
N GLU A 28 44.02 -2.76 9.22
CA GLU A 28 45.12 -1.80 9.13
C GLU A 28 44.61 -0.36 9.24
N SER A 29 45.46 0.54 9.74
CA SER A 29 45.18 1.98 9.80
C SER A 29 45.88 2.78 8.69
N ARG A 30 46.68 2.10 7.85
CA ARG A 30 47.51 2.77 6.83
C ARG A 30 46.64 3.34 5.72
N CYS A 31 47.02 4.52 5.26
CA CYS A 31 46.29 5.28 4.26
C CYS A 31 47.24 5.76 3.17
N TRP A 32 46.76 5.74 1.93
CA TRP A 32 47.54 6.05 0.74
C TRP A 32 46.77 6.98 -0.19
N ARG A 33 47.49 7.84 -0.89
CA ARG A 33 46.96 8.72 -1.93
C ARG A 33 47.72 8.51 -3.24
N TYR A 34 47.00 8.23 -4.31
CA TYR A 34 47.52 8.17 -5.67
C TYR A 34 47.42 9.53 -6.36
N ASP A 35 48.55 9.99 -6.90
CA ASP A 35 48.62 11.15 -7.78
C ASP A 35 48.75 10.71 -9.24
N PRO A 36 47.69 10.84 -10.07
CA PRO A 36 47.72 10.40 -11.46
C PRO A 36 48.69 11.24 -12.32
N ARG A 37 49.09 12.44 -11.87
CA ARG A 37 50.03 13.30 -12.62
C ARG A 37 51.47 12.77 -12.56
N HIS A 38 51.79 12.08 -11.48
CA HIS A 38 53.12 11.53 -11.23
C HIS A 38 53.14 10.00 -11.29
N ASP A 39 51.99 9.38 -11.53
CA ASP A 39 51.75 7.93 -11.49
C ASP A 39 52.35 7.26 -10.24
N ARG A 40 52.10 7.84 -9.07
CA ARG A 40 52.72 7.42 -7.81
C ARG A 40 51.74 7.44 -6.64
N TRP A 41 51.90 6.44 -5.78
CA TRP A 41 51.26 6.38 -4.48
C TRP A 41 52.13 7.06 -3.42
N PHE A 42 51.50 7.87 -2.59
CA PHE A 42 52.09 8.54 -1.43
C PHE A 42 51.40 8.05 -0.18
N GLN A 43 52.18 7.68 0.84
CA GLN A 43 51.62 7.38 2.15
C GLN A 43 51.17 8.69 2.80
N ILE A 44 49.92 8.72 3.27
CA ILE A 44 49.37 9.84 4.05
C ILE A 44 49.28 9.45 5.53
N GLN A 45 48.82 10.36 6.37
CA GLN A 45 48.64 10.07 7.79
C GLN A 45 47.73 8.85 7.99
N SER A 46 48.16 7.93 8.85
CA SER A 46 47.36 6.76 9.24
C SER A 46 46.17 7.18 10.11
N MET A 47 45.06 6.45 10.01
CA MET A 47 43.90 6.59 10.90
C MET A 47 44.30 6.39 12.37
N GLN A 48 43.51 6.93 13.29
CA GLN A 48 43.73 6.76 14.73
C GLN A 48 43.40 5.33 15.18
N GLN A 49 42.45 4.66 14.52
CA GLN A 49 42.13 3.26 14.74
C GLN A 49 42.24 2.43 13.44
N GLN A 50 42.48 1.13 13.61
CA GLN A 50 42.62 0.17 12.51
C GLN A 50 41.24 -0.29 12.02
N HIS A 51 40.91 -0.05 10.75
CA HIS A 51 39.58 -0.31 10.20
C HIS A 51 39.66 -1.27 9.01
N ALA A 52 38.82 -2.30 9.01
CA ALA A 52 38.48 -3.12 7.86
C ALA A 52 36.95 -3.23 7.76
N ASP A 53 36.42 -3.60 6.59
CA ASP A 53 34.97 -3.65 6.31
C ASP A 53 34.23 -2.33 6.61
N HIS A 54 34.93 -1.21 6.47
CA HIS A 54 34.43 0.13 6.80
C HIS A 54 33.95 0.87 5.55
N CYS A 55 33.07 1.86 5.73
CA CYS A 55 32.66 2.75 4.65
C CYS A 55 33.56 3.99 4.62
N VAL A 56 33.92 4.46 3.41
CA VAL A 56 34.67 5.70 3.22
C VAL A 56 33.95 6.60 2.24
N CYS A 57 33.80 7.89 2.58
CA CYS A 57 33.18 8.87 1.71
C CYS A 57 33.88 10.24 1.78
N ALA A 58 33.67 11.06 0.75
CA ALA A 58 34.13 12.44 0.71
C ALA A 58 32.94 13.38 0.90
N LEU A 59 33.02 14.30 1.86
CA LEU A 59 31.96 15.28 2.13
C LEU A 59 32.57 16.60 2.60
N GLY A 60 32.11 17.71 2.04
CA GLY A 60 32.50 19.05 2.51
C GLY A 60 34.00 19.36 2.43
N GLY A 61 34.75 18.69 1.55
CA GLY A 61 36.20 18.87 1.47
C GLY A 61 37.01 18.02 2.45
N TYR A 62 36.38 17.07 3.16
CA TYR A 62 37.02 16.12 4.06
C TYR A 62 36.78 14.68 3.60
N LEU A 63 37.59 13.73 4.07
CA LEU A 63 37.28 12.30 3.97
C LEU A 63 36.74 11.79 5.29
N TYR A 64 35.81 10.85 5.25
CA TYR A 64 35.23 10.22 6.43
C TYR A 64 35.39 8.71 6.34
N THR A 65 35.80 8.09 7.45
CA THR A 65 35.68 6.64 7.65
C THR A 65 34.57 6.38 8.65
N ILE A 66 33.66 5.49 8.30
CA ILE A 66 32.44 5.23 9.07
C ILE A 66 32.39 3.75 9.42
N GLY A 67 32.45 3.46 10.71
CA GLY A 67 32.29 2.13 11.28
C GLY A 67 33.31 1.10 10.78
N GLY A 68 32.84 -0.12 10.53
CA GLY A 68 33.65 -1.27 10.15
C GLY A 68 33.98 -2.15 11.34
N ARG A 69 35.13 -2.80 11.32
CA ARG A 69 35.59 -3.67 12.40
C ARG A 69 37.10 -3.60 12.57
N ASP A 70 37.54 -3.79 13.82
CA ASP A 70 38.93 -4.09 14.12
C ASP A 70 39.11 -5.61 14.36
N HIS A 71 40.27 -6.01 14.90
CA HIS A 71 40.59 -7.41 15.16
C HIS A 71 39.65 -8.08 16.17
N HIS A 72 38.95 -7.30 17.00
CA HIS A 72 38.20 -7.78 18.16
C HIS A 72 36.73 -7.38 18.14
N ASN A 73 36.39 -6.19 17.63
CA ASN A 73 35.07 -5.59 17.74
C ASN A 73 34.59 -4.93 16.44
N GLU A 74 33.28 -4.81 16.32
CA GLU A 74 32.65 -3.87 15.38
C GLU A 74 32.80 -2.44 15.89
N LEU A 75 33.10 -1.53 14.97
CA LEU A 75 33.42 -0.15 15.27
C LEU A 75 32.19 0.73 15.06
N LYS A 76 31.89 1.56 16.07
CA LYS A 76 30.85 2.60 16.01
C LYS A 76 31.45 4.00 15.82
N VAL A 77 32.76 4.08 15.63
CA VAL A 77 33.47 5.35 15.47
C VAL A 77 33.33 5.89 14.06
N VAL A 78 33.42 7.21 13.94
CA VAL A 78 33.58 7.91 12.67
C VAL A 78 34.86 8.74 12.79
N GLU A 79 35.78 8.62 11.85
CA GLU A 79 36.95 9.49 11.76
C GLU A 79 36.86 10.39 10.54
N ARG A 80 37.31 11.64 10.69
CA ARG A 80 37.42 12.63 9.61
C ARG A 80 38.89 12.93 9.32
N TYR A 81 39.25 12.92 8.05
CA TYR A 81 40.56 13.33 7.56
C TYR A 81 40.49 14.71 6.92
N ASP A 82 41.33 15.61 7.43
CA ASP A 82 41.55 16.93 6.86
C ASP A 82 42.75 16.91 5.89
N LEU A 83 42.47 17.25 4.63
CA LEU A 83 43.47 17.26 3.56
C LEU A 83 44.49 18.39 3.70
N GLN A 84 44.16 19.49 4.38
CA GLN A 84 45.04 20.64 4.56
C GLN A 84 46.07 20.39 5.66
N THR A 85 45.65 19.74 6.74
CA THR A 85 46.51 19.46 7.89
C THR A 85 47.12 18.06 7.86
N ASN A 86 46.64 17.17 6.99
CA ASN A 86 47.06 15.76 6.92
C ASN A 86 46.89 15.07 8.28
N THR A 87 45.71 15.23 8.90
CA THR A 87 45.40 14.67 10.22
C THR A 87 44.02 14.00 10.21
N TRP A 88 43.91 12.92 10.98
CA TRP A 88 42.64 12.28 11.31
C TRP A 88 42.15 12.75 12.67
N GLU A 89 40.85 12.94 12.83
CA GLU A 89 40.19 13.24 14.10
C GLU A 89 38.92 12.41 14.26
N PHE A 90 38.61 12.01 15.49
CA PHE A 90 37.32 11.40 15.80
C PHE A 90 36.22 12.47 15.73
N VAL A 91 35.13 12.14 15.06
CA VAL A 91 33.90 12.93 15.07
C VAL A 91 32.79 12.15 15.78
N ASP A 92 31.59 12.70 15.84
CA ASP A 92 30.45 12.06 16.51
C ASP A 92 30.29 10.60 16.05
N PRO A 93 30.29 9.64 16.98
CA PRO A 93 30.16 8.23 16.65
C PRO A 93 28.77 7.94 16.07
N LEU A 94 28.64 6.81 15.40
CA LEU A 94 27.34 6.29 14.99
C LEU A 94 26.46 6.14 16.23
N LYS A 95 25.33 6.86 16.27
CA LYS A 95 24.30 6.66 17.29
C LYS A 95 23.82 5.21 17.22
N GLN A 96 23.73 4.58 18.38
CA GLN A 96 23.57 3.14 18.61
C GLN A 96 22.52 2.47 17.70
N GLU A 97 22.80 1.22 17.30
CA GLU A 97 21.87 0.25 16.68
C GLU A 97 20.44 0.23 17.24
N GLU A 98 20.25 0.63 18.51
CA GLU A 98 18.96 0.59 19.19
C GLU A 98 17.89 1.47 18.52
N GLU A 99 18.27 2.64 17.96
CA GLU A 99 17.32 3.52 17.26
C GLU A 99 16.93 2.97 15.88
N PHE A 100 17.87 2.33 15.17
CA PHE A 100 17.63 1.71 13.86
C PHE A 100 16.86 0.39 13.99
N GLY A 101 17.19 -0.44 14.99
CA GLY A 101 16.50 -1.69 15.29
C GLY A 101 15.04 -1.45 15.67
N PHE A 102 14.77 -0.47 16.53
CA PHE A 102 13.41 -0.16 16.95
C PHE A 102 12.51 0.33 15.79
N ASN A 103 13.06 1.21 14.94
CA ASN A 103 12.34 1.67 13.74
C ASN A 103 12.09 0.54 12.74
N ALA A 104 13.07 -0.35 12.55
CA ALA A 104 12.93 -1.54 11.71
C ALA A 104 11.89 -2.51 12.24
N GLU A 105 11.86 -2.77 13.56
CA GLU A 105 10.85 -3.62 14.20
C GLU A 105 9.45 -3.02 14.09
N THR A 106 9.31 -1.70 14.28
CA THR A 106 8.05 -0.99 14.12
C THR A 106 7.52 -1.09 12.69
N GLN A 107 8.37 -0.88 11.68
CA GLN A 107 7.97 -1.04 10.28
C GLN A 107 7.62 -2.48 9.92
N LYS A 108 8.38 -3.46 10.41
CA LYS A 108 8.10 -4.88 10.18
C LYS A 108 6.74 -5.29 10.76
N LEU A 109 6.40 -4.79 11.94
CA LEU A 109 5.11 -5.06 12.58
C LEU A 109 3.95 -4.34 11.85
N LEU A 110 4.14 -3.07 11.49
CA LEU A 110 3.17 -2.30 10.68
C LEU A 110 2.86 -3.00 9.36
N SER A 111 3.89 -3.53 8.69
CA SER A 111 3.74 -4.33 7.47
C SER A 111 2.90 -5.58 7.73
N LYS A 112 3.22 -6.35 8.78
CA LYS A 112 2.47 -7.57 9.15
C LYS A 112 0.99 -7.30 9.48
N ASN A 113 0.72 -6.24 10.24
CA ASN A 113 -0.65 -5.83 10.53
C ASN A 113 -1.36 -5.30 9.27
N GLY A 114 -0.60 -4.63 8.38
CA GLY A 114 -1.06 -4.14 7.10
C GLY A 114 -1.47 -5.25 6.14
N GLU A 115 -0.73 -6.36 6.10
CA GLU A 115 -1.08 -7.55 5.31
C GLU A 115 -2.43 -8.14 5.75
N THR A 116 -2.69 -8.18 7.06
CA THR A 116 -3.97 -8.65 7.61
C THR A 116 -5.12 -7.72 7.22
N LEU A 117 -4.92 -6.40 7.34
CA LEU A 117 -5.90 -5.41 6.90
C LEU A 117 -6.15 -5.51 5.39
N LEU A 118 -5.10 -5.65 4.58
CA LEU A 118 -5.21 -5.82 3.13
C LEU A 118 -6.03 -7.06 2.78
N GLY A 119 -5.83 -8.18 3.49
CA GLY A 119 -6.66 -9.37 3.36
C GLY A 119 -8.15 -9.11 3.62
N ALA A 120 -8.47 -8.37 4.68
CA ALA A 120 -9.86 -8.00 5.00
C ALA A 120 -10.47 -7.07 3.94
N ILE A 121 -9.72 -6.09 3.45
CA ILE A 121 -10.16 -5.16 2.39
C ILE A 121 -10.39 -5.92 1.07
N ASN A 122 -9.48 -6.82 0.70
CA ASN A 122 -9.65 -7.65 -0.50
C ASN A 122 -10.89 -8.55 -0.39
N PHE A 123 -11.12 -9.14 0.78
CA PHE A 123 -12.33 -9.92 1.03
C PHE A 123 -13.62 -9.08 0.87
N PHE A 124 -13.63 -7.86 1.41
CA PHE A 124 -14.72 -6.89 1.23
C PHE A 124 -14.95 -6.58 -0.27
N ILE A 125 -13.89 -6.22 -1.00
CA ILE A 125 -13.97 -5.90 -2.44
C ILE A 125 -14.53 -7.08 -3.22
N CYS A 126 -14.03 -8.30 -3.00
CA CYS A 126 -14.53 -9.50 -3.67
C CYS A 126 -16.02 -9.77 -3.39
N SER A 127 -16.45 -9.52 -2.16
CA SER A 127 -17.84 -9.70 -1.74
C SER A 127 -18.77 -8.68 -2.41
N VAL A 128 -18.37 -7.40 -2.44
CA VAL A 128 -19.12 -6.33 -3.11
C VAL A 128 -19.13 -6.55 -4.62
N LYS A 129 -18.00 -6.94 -5.21
CA LYS A 129 -17.90 -7.29 -6.63
C LYS A 129 -18.87 -8.40 -7.01
N THR A 130 -19.00 -9.43 -6.17
CA THR A 130 -19.96 -10.52 -6.40
C THR A 130 -21.40 -10.03 -6.35
N LEU A 131 -21.74 -9.15 -5.41
CA LEU A 131 -23.08 -8.55 -5.32
C LEU A 131 -23.43 -7.75 -6.59
N VAL A 132 -22.49 -6.95 -7.09
CA VAL A 132 -22.69 -6.12 -8.28
C VAL A 132 -22.68 -6.96 -9.56
N ASP A 133 -21.59 -7.65 -9.83
CA ASP A 133 -21.34 -8.28 -11.14
C ASP A 133 -22.16 -9.55 -11.35
N LYS A 134 -22.68 -10.19 -10.28
CA LYS A 134 -23.50 -11.39 -10.39
C LYS A 134 -24.95 -11.14 -9.98
N THR A 135 -25.19 -10.72 -8.74
CA THR A 135 -26.55 -10.66 -8.20
C THR A 135 -27.37 -9.53 -8.81
N ILE A 136 -26.80 -8.32 -8.91
CA ILE A 136 -27.46 -7.17 -9.54
C ILE A 136 -27.55 -7.41 -11.06
N GLU A 137 -26.49 -7.92 -11.69
CA GLU A 137 -26.50 -8.20 -13.13
C GLU A 137 -27.56 -9.23 -13.53
N ASP A 138 -27.75 -10.32 -12.77
CA ASP A 138 -28.83 -11.29 -13.02
C ASP A 138 -30.20 -10.59 -12.97
N THR A 139 -30.42 -9.70 -12.01
CA THR A 139 -31.68 -8.94 -11.92
C THR A 139 -31.85 -7.99 -13.12
N MET A 140 -30.77 -7.32 -13.55
CA MET A 140 -30.77 -6.44 -14.72
C MET A 140 -31.09 -7.17 -16.01
N VAL A 141 -30.60 -8.40 -16.20
CA VAL A 141 -30.95 -9.23 -17.37
C VAL A 141 -32.46 -9.50 -17.41
N ASN A 142 -33.09 -9.80 -16.27
CA ASN A 142 -34.53 -10.05 -16.21
C ASN A 142 -35.34 -8.78 -16.46
N ILE A 143 -34.87 -7.62 -15.98
CA ILE A 143 -35.48 -6.32 -16.27
C ILE A 143 -35.45 -6.04 -17.78
N LYS A 144 -34.32 -6.26 -18.46
CA LYS A 144 -34.21 -6.09 -19.92
C LYS A 144 -35.19 -6.99 -20.67
N GLN A 145 -35.34 -8.25 -20.25
CA GLN A 145 -36.30 -9.17 -20.86
C GLN A 145 -37.76 -8.73 -20.61
N TYR A 146 -38.06 -8.21 -19.42
CA TYR A 146 -39.37 -7.62 -19.11
C TYR A 146 -39.67 -6.40 -19.99
N GLU A 147 -38.70 -5.50 -20.19
CA GLU A 147 -38.86 -4.33 -21.06
C GLU A 147 -39.12 -4.73 -22.50
N ASN A 148 -38.39 -5.73 -23.03
CA ASN A 148 -38.65 -6.28 -24.35
C ASN A 148 -40.06 -6.86 -24.47
N ALA A 149 -40.50 -7.65 -23.48
CA ALA A 149 -41.85 -8.22 -23.47
C ALA A 149 -42.94 -7.13 -23.37
N ARG A 150 -42.68 -6.03 -22.66
CA ARG A 150 -43.59 -4.87 -22.59
C ARG A 150 -43.73 -4.19 -23.95
N ILE A 151 -42.62 -3.96 -24.65
CA ILE A 151 -42.63 -3.33 -25.99
C ILE A 151 -43.40 -4.20 -26.98
N GLU A 152 -43.16 -5.51 -26.99
CA GLU A 152 -43.90 -6.45 -27.83
C GLU A 152 -45.40 -6.42 -27.52
N TYR A 153 -45.77 -6.48 -26.23
CA TYR A 153 -47.16 -6.39 -25.79
C TYR A 153 -47.86 -5.11 -26.26
N ASP A 154 -47.21 -3.95 -26.10
CA ASP A 154 -47.75 -2.66 -26.52
C ASP A 154 -47.90 -2.55 -28.05
N ALA A 155 -46.98 -3.14 -28.82
CA ALA A 155 -47.08 -3.21 -30.27
C ALA A 155 -48.31 -4.02 -30.70
N TYR A 156 -48.46 -5.27 -30.23
CA TYR A 156 -49.60 -6.12 -30.59
C TYR A 156 -50.94 -5.59 -30.06
N ARG A 157 -50.93 -4.86 -28.94
CA ARG A 157 -52.11 -4.13 -28.45
C ARG A 157 -52.55 -3.05 -29.45
N THR A 158 -51.59 -2.27 -29.93
CA THR A 158 -51.83 -1.19 -30.91
C THR A 158 -52.34 -1.77 -32.23
N ASP A 159 -51.71 -2.82 -32.76
CA ASP A 159 -52.13 -3.49 -34.00
C ASP A 159 -53.58 -4.01 -33.90
N LEU A 160 -53.96 -4.59 -32.76
CA LEU A 160 -55.32 -5.08 -32.52
C LEU A 160 -56.33 -3.92 -32.39
N GLU A 161 -55.96 -2.82 -31.76
CA GLU A 161 -56.78 -1.60 -31.67
C GLU A 161 -57.02 -1.01 -33.07
N GLU A 162 -55.99 -0.93 -33.92
CA GLU A 162 -56.09 -0.44 -35.30
C GLU A 162 -56.97 -1.34 -36.18
N LEU A 163 -56.79 -2.66 -36.12
CA LEU A 163 -57.62 -3.61 -36.88
C LEU A 163 -59.09 -3.56 -36.46
N ASN A 164 -59.38 -3.31 -35.19
CA ASN A 164 -60.75 -3.19 -34.68
C ASN A 164 -61.46 -1.90 -35.12
N LEU A 165 -60.72 -0.85 -35.48
CA LEU A 165 -61.28 0.37 -36.09
C LEU A 165 -61.61 0.19 -37.58
N GLY A 166 -61.04 -0.83 -38.22
CA GLY A 166 -61.27 -1.15 -39.62
C GLY A 166 -62.62 -1.85 -39.92
N PRO A 167 -62.98 -1.99 -41.20
CA PRO A 167 -64.21 -2.68 -41.61
C PRO A 167 -64.14 -4.18 -41.30
N ARG A 168 -65.29 -4.79 -40.94
CA ARG A 168 -65.41 -6.23 -40.70
C ARG A 168 -65.92 -6.95 -41.94
N ASP A 169 -64.98 -7.42 -42.78
CA ASP A 169 -65.26 -8.19 -43.98
C ASP A 169 -64.62 -9.59 -43.92
N ALA A 170 -64.86 -10.42 -44.93
CA ALA A 170 -64.37 -11.79 -44.98
C ALA A 170 -62.83 -11.91 -44.97
N THR A 171 -62.10 -10.81 -45.20
CA THR A 171 -60.64 -10.78 -45.21
C THR A 171 -60.04 -10.21 -43.92
N THR A 172 -60.73 -9.30 -43.24
CA THR A 172 -60.26 -8.67 -42.00
C THR A 172 -60.64 -9.46 -40.76
N VAL A 173 -61.79 -10.14 -40.75
CA VAL A 173 -62.24 -10.95 -39.59
C VAL A 173 -61.19 -12.02 -39.20
N PRO A 174 -60.63 -12.83 -40.12
CA PRO A 174 -59.59 -13.80 -39.76
C PRO A 174 -58.31 -13.15 -39.21
N LYS A 175 -57.95 -11.96 -39.72
CA LYS A 175 -56.78 -11.20 -39.25
C LYS A 175 -56.99 -10.65 -37.84
N ILE A 176 -58.21 -10.23 -37.51
CA ILE A 176 -58.59 -9.78 -36.16
C ILE A 176 -58.48 -10.96 -35.19
N GLU A 177 -59.04 -12.13 -35.53
CA GLU A 177 -58.93 -13.34 -34.70
C GLU A 177 -57.48 -13.76 -34.45
N GLN A 178 -56.65 -13.76 -35.50
CA GLN A 178 -55.23 -14.07 -35.38
C GLN A 178 -54.49 -13.05 -34.49
N SER A 179 -54.77 -11.76 -34.66
CA SER A 179 -54.16 -10.69 -33.85
C SER A 179 -54.62 -10.74 -32.40
N GLN A 180 -55.85 -11.16 -32.15
CA GLN A 180 -56.40 -11.35 -30.80
C GLN A 180 -55.72 -12.52 -30.08
N TYR A 181 -55.43 -13.63 -30.79
CA TYR A 181 -54.63 -14.73 -30.25
C TYR A 181 -53.19 -14.30 -29.92
N ALA A 182 -52.55 -13.56 -30.83
CA ALA A 182 -51.21 -13.03 -30.61
C ALA A 182 -51.15 -12.07 -29.40
N PHE A 183 -52.09 -11.11 -29.33
CA PHE A 183 -52.21 -10.19 -28.20
C PHE A 183 -52.33 -10.93 -26.86
N GLN A 184 -53.18 -11.96 -26.78
CA GLN A 184 -53.35 -12.74 -25.56
C GLN A 184 -52.05 -13.46 -25.16
N ALA A 185 -51.34 -14.08 -26.11
CA ALA A 185 -50.07 -14.75 -25.84
C ALA A 185 -48.98 -13.78 -25.33
N TYR A 186 -48.85 -12.60 -25.95
CA TYR A 186 -47.87 -11.60 -25.51
C TYR A 186 -48.26 -10.92 -24.20
N ARG A 187 -49.57 -10.79 -23.92
CA ARG A 187 -50.07 -10.33 -22.62
C ARG A 187 -49.66 -11.29 -21.49
N GLU A 188 -49.87 -12.59 -21.68
CA GLU A 188 -49.49 -13.60 -20.68
C GLU A 188 -47.97 -13.62 -20.46
N LYS A 189 -47.18 -13.51 -21.54
CA LYS A 189 -45.72 -13.37 -21.45
C LYS A 189 -45.32 -12.13 -20.64
N TYR A 190 -45.91 -10.97 -20.93
CA TYR A 190 -45.64 -9.72 -20.21
C TYR A 190 -46.03 -9.81 -18.72
N GLU A 191 -47.23 -10.31 -18.40
CA GLU A 191 -47.70 -10.45 -17.03
C GLU A 191 -46.81 -11.41 -16.22
N LYS A 192 -46.37 -12.51 -16.82
CA LYS A 192 -45.41 -13.42 -16.20
C LYS A 192 -44.08 -12.73 -15.89
N MET A 193 -43.46 -12.10 -16.88
CA MET A 193 -42.18 -11.40 -16.71
C MET A 193 -42.26 -10.27 -15.67
N ARG A 194 -43.39 -9.56 -15.61
CA ARG A 194 -43.66 -8.53 -14.61
C ARG A 194 -43.62 -9.09 -13.19
N ASN A 195 -44.26 -10.24 -12.98
CA ASN A 195 -44.28 -10.91 -11.68
C ASN A 195 -42.87 -11.42 -11.31
N ASP A 196 -42.17 -12.03 -12.25
CA ASP A 196 -40.80 -12.55 -12.05
C ASP A 196 -39.83 -11.42 -11.64
N VAL A 197 -39.87 -10.27 -12.33
CA VAL A 197 -39.05 -9.10 -11.99
C VAL A 197 -39.42 -8.53 -10.62
N SER A 198 -40.71 -8.40 -10.31
CA SER A 198 -41.17 -7.91 -9.00
C SER A 198 -40.67 -8.79 -7.85
N ILE A 199 -40.67 -10.11 -8.04
CA ILE A 199 -40.16 -11.06 -7.04
C ILE A 199 -38.64 -10.92 -6.91
N LYS A 200 -37.90 -10.89 -8.03
CA LYS A 200 -36.43 -10.74 -8.01
C LYS A 200 -35.97 -9.44 -7.37
N LEU A 201 -36.65 -8.33 -7.61
CA LEU A 201 -36.32 -7.05 -6.99
C LEU A 201 -36.46 -7.09 -5.46
N LYS A 202 -37.49 -7.76 -4.93
CA LYS A 202 -37.64 -7.95 -3.48
C LYS A 202 -36.50 -8.77 -2.89
N PHE A 203 -36.17 -9.90 -3.52
CA PHE A 203 -35.04 -10.73 -3.09
C PHE A 203 -33.70 -10.00 -3.20
N LEU A 204 -33.51 -9.20 -4.24
CA LEU A 204 -32.32 -8.39 -4.42
C LEU A 204 -32.18 -7.37 -3.30
N GLU A 205 -33.25 -6.68 -2.91
CA GLU A 205 -33.21 -5.69 -1.84
C GLU A 205 -32.82 -6.32 -0.50
N GLU A 206 -33.45 -7.44 -0.14
CA GLU A 206 -33.11 -8.19 1.07
C GLU A 206 -31.67 -8.68 1.07
N ASN A 207 -31.21 -9.25 -0.05
CA ASN A 207 -29.84 -9.75 -0.20
C ASN A 207 -28.83 -8.61 -0.11
N LYS A 208 -29.06 -7.51 -0.83
CA LYS A 208 -28.22 -6.32 -0.86
C LYS A 208 -28.03 -5.74 0.55
N VAL A 209 -29.12 -5.55 1.29
CA VAL A 209 -29.05 -5.02 2.66
C VAL A 209 -28.24 -5.95 3.56
N LYS A 210 -28.50 -7.25 3.51
CA LYS A 210 -27.80 -8.24 4.34
C LYS A 210 -26.31 -8.31 4.03
N VAL A 211 -25.94 -8.36 2.74
CA VAL A 211 -24.54 -8.41 2.32
C VAL A 211 -23.83 -7.11 2.69
N LEU A 212 -24.39 -5.95 2.35
CA LEU A 212 -23.75 -4.67 2.65
C LEU A 212 -23.59 -4.44 4.15
N HIS A 213 -24.60 -4.75 4.96
CA HIS A 213 -24.52 -4.60 6.40
C HIS A 213 -23.35 -5.41 6.98
N ASN A 214 -23.28 -6.71 6.67
CA ASN A 214 -22.21 -7.58 7.16
C ASN A 214 -20.83 -7.13 6.67
N GLN A 215 -20.71 -6.74 5.40
CA GLN A 215 -19.45 -6.34 4.80
C GLN A 215 -18.95 -4.99 5.34
N LEU A 216 -19.84 -4.02 5.57
CA LEU A 216 -19.47 -2.73 6.17
C LEU A 216 -19.03 -2.87 7.62
N VAL A 217 -19.71 -3.72 8.42
CA VAL A 217 -19.31 -4.00 9.80
C VAL A 217 -17.93 -4.66 9.85
N LEU A 218 -17.67 -5.64 8.97
CA LEU A 218 -16.37 -6.30 8.88
C LEU A 218 -15.27 -5.33 8.45
N PHE A 219 -15.54 -4.48 7.46
CA PHE A 219 -14.60 -3.47 6.98
C PHE A 219 -14.22 -2.47 8.08
N GLN A 220 -15.22 -1.91 8.78
CA GLN A 220 -14.99 -0.97 9.87
C GLN A 220 -14.24 -1.63 11.04
N SER A 221 -14.62 -2.87 11.39
CA SER A 221 -13.95 -3.64 12.45
C SER A 221 -12.49 -3.94 12.10
N ALA A 222 -12.19 -4.25 10.83
CA ALA A 222 -10.83 -4.49 10.38
C ALA A 222 -9.95 -3.22 10.48
N ILE A 223 -10.49 -2.06 10.11
CA ILE A 223 -9.79 -0.77 10.26
C ILE A 223 -9.54 -0.46 11.74
N ALA A 224 -10.56 -0.60 12.59
CA ALA A 224 -10.43 -0.37 14.02
C ALA A 224 -9.39 -1.30 14.65
N ALA A 225 -9.42 -2.59 14.29
CA ALA A 225 -8.46 -3.58 14.76
C ALA A 225 -7.02 -3.27 14.32
N TYR A 226 -6.81 -2.76 13.10
CA TYR A 226 -5.49 -2.34 12.62
C TYR A 226 -4.91 -1.22 13.51
N TYR A 227 -5.68 -0.16 13.74
CA TYR A 227 -5.22 0.95 14.59
C TYR A 227 -5.02 0.54 16.04
N ALA A 228 -5.96 -0.20 16.63
CA ALA A 228 -5.85 -0.69 18.00
C ALA A 228 -4.65 -1.64 18.18
N GLY A 229 -4.35 -2.48 17.19
CA GLY A 229 -3.19 -3.36 17.16
C GLY A 229 -1.86 -2.59 17.10
N ASN A 230 -1.83 -1.47 16.38
CA ASN A 230 -0.64 -0.62 16.26
C ASN A 230 -0.46 0.34 17.45
N GLN A 231 -1.55 0.73 18.14
CA GLN A 231 -1.51 1.69 19.25
C GLN A 231 -0.57 1.26 20.37
N LYS A 232 -0.64 -0.01 20.79
CA LYS A 232 0.23 -0.55 21.86
C LYS A 232 1.71 -0.37 21.54
N GLN A 233 2.10 -0.50 20.28
CA GLN A 233 3.49 -0.34 19.87
C GLN A 233 3.91 1.13 19.81
N LEU A 234 3.01 2.01 19.37
CA LEU A 234 3.25 3.45 19.40
C LEU A 234 3.47 3.93 20.84
N GLU A 235 2.69 3.43 21.81
CA GLU A 235 2.87 3.73 23.23
C GLU A 235 4.21 3.23 23.78
N GLN A 236 4.67 2.05 23.37
CA GLN A 236 6.01 1.54 23.72
C GLN A 236 7.12 2.42 23.12
N THR A 237 6.97 2.83 21.87
CA THR A 237 7.88 3.78 21.18
C THR A 237 8.03 5.06 21.97
N LEU A 238 6.91 5.69 22.34
CA LEU A 238 6.90 6.98 23.04
C LEU A 238 7.56 6.89 24.43
N LYS A 239 7.37 5.77 25.13
CA LYS A 239 8.05 5.50 26.42
C LYS A 239 9.56 5.41 26.26
N GLN A 240 10.04 4.72 25.23
CA GLN A 240 11.48 4.55 24.99
C GLN A 240 12.18 5.87 24.67
N PHE A 241 11.55 6.73 23.86
CA PHE A 241 12.09 8.06 23.53
C PHE A 241 11.79 9.14 24.59
N HIS A 242 11.22 8.77 25.75
CA HIS A 242 10.83 9.70 26.82
C HIS A 242 9.92 10.84 26.33
N ILE A 243 9.15 10.61 25.26
CA ILE A 243 8.27 11.60 24.67
C ILE A 243 6.97 11.63 25.50
N LYS A 244 6.76 12.73 26.23
CA LYS A 244 5.48 13.02 26.85
C LYS A 244 4.55 13.64 25.80
N LEU A 245 3.57 12.87 25.34
CA LEU A 245 2.47 13.42 24.54
C LEU A 245 1.70 14.44 25.38
N LYS A 246 1.73 15.71 24.98
CA LYS A 246 0.75 16.69 25.47
C LYS A 246 -0.52 16.54 24.66
N THR A 247 -1.64 16.25 25.31
CA THR A 247 -2.97 16.33 24.69
C THR A 247 -3.20 17.79 24.29
N PRO A 248 -3.52 18.09 23.02
CA PRO A 248 -3.90 19.45 22.64
C PRO A 248 -5.15 19.86 23.43
N GLY A 249 -5.03 20.87 24.30
CA GLY A 249 -6.13 21.36 25.15
C GLY A 249 -6.10 20.97 26.63
N ALA A 250 -5.11 20.20 27.10
CA ALA A 250 -5.04 19.78 28.51
C ALA A 250 -4.74 20.94 29.51
N ASP A 251 -4.23 22.07 29.02
CA ASP A 251 -3.83 23.21 29.89
C ASP A 251 -4.94 24.28 30.01
N THR A 252 -6.11 24.09 29.39
CA THR A 252 -7.27 25.01 29.52
C THR A 252 -8.56 24.21 29.68
N PRO A 253 -9.17 24.15 30.87
CA PRO A 253 -10.50 23.57 31.00
C PRO A 253 -11.48 24.31 30.07
N SER A 254 -12.34 23.54 29.42
CA SER A 254 -13.42 24.12 28.62
C SER A 254 -14.36 24.86 29.57
N TRP A 255 -14.81 26.08 29.24
CA TRP A 255 -15.71 26.87 30.10
C TRP A 255 -17.03 26.14 30.47
N LEU A 256 -17.34 25.06 29.77
CA LEU A 256 -18.47 24.16 30.02
C LEU A 256 -18.25 23.20 31.20
N GLU A 257 -17.00 23.00 31.64
CA GLU A 257 -16.67 22.16 32.80
C GLU A 257 -16.68 22.96 34.12
N GLU A 258 -16.91 24.28 34.07
CA GLU A 258 -16.93 25.19 35.22
C GLU A 258 -18.35 25.64 35.67
N GLN A 259 -19.44 25.03 35.16
CA GLN A 259 -20.82 25.31 35.61
C GLN A 259 -21.48 24.16 36.37
#